data_AF-A0A954WWV6-F1
#
_entry.id   AF-A0A954WWV6-F1
#
_cell.length_a   1.000
_cell.length_b   1.000
_cell.length_c   1.000
_cell.angle_alpha   90.00
_cell.angle_beta   90.00
_cell.angle_gamma   90.00
#
_symmetry.space_group_name_H-M   'P 1'
#
loop_
_entity.id
_entity.type
_entity.pdbx_description
1 polymer ?
#
loop_
_entity_poly.entity_id
_entity_poly.type
_entity_poly.pdbx_seq_one_letter_code
_entity_poly.pdbx_strand_id
1 'polypeptide(L)'
;MFKSSWLVRRMFKKSSSASSGTRRKSSRFCASERRGHIESLESRSLLSAVSLIGTHLHLGINADGSLVLPDSSLGARFGGGRDFFTPGTPLESFSISANGNTYTNASPSGSSQIPVTTTNISSGGQLSASVIGSIAGLSVNRTISFKNSDFNSSGGFVTFTTTLTNSTGATISNVAFLENGDPDQDLASYATLNDVVVGGDFVRATAPSSPSGLTVGLGSFDPRAVVSAEGFFVTNPFDVINSPVDPNGALEDI
;
A
#
# COMPACT_ATOMS: atom_id res chain seq x y z
N MET A 1 18.88 22.82 -2.92
CA MET A 1 18.22 23.27 -1.67
C MET A 1 17.31 22.14 -1.27
N PHE A 2 17.68 21.39 -0.22
CA PHE A 2 17.05 20.13 0.14
C PHE A 2 15.67 20.40 0.74
N LYS A 3 14.63 19.73 0.25
CA LYS A 3 13.29 19.80 0.78
C LYS A 3 12.69 18.40 0.81
N SER A 4 12.09 18.15 1.96
CA SER A 4 11.60 16.92 2.52
C SER A 4 10.14 16.66 2.17
N SER A 5 9.68 15.47 2.51
CA SER A 5 8.54 14.76 1.94
C SER A 5 8.24 13.59 2.93
N TRP A 6 7.02 13.06 3.23
CA TRP A 6 6.78 12.29 4.48
C TRP A 6 5.59 11.30 4.60
N LEU A 7 5.73 10.24 5.41
CA LEU A 7 5.37 8.87 5.03
C LEU A 7 4.33 8.12 5.92
N VAL A 8 3.20 7.59 5.39
CA VAL A 8 2.09 6.98 6.19
C VAL A 8 2.00 5.42 6.39
N ARG A 9 1.77 4.87 7.62
CA ARG A 9 2.21 3.48 7.99
C ARG A 9 1.30 2.40 8.63
N ARG A 10 1.62 1.08 8.46
CA ARG A 10 1.01 -0.11 9.18
C ARG A 10 1.81 -1.43 9.15
N MET A 11 1.70 -2.31 10.20
CA MET A 11 2.32 -3.67 10.38
C MET A 11 1.44 -4.86 10.83
N PHE A 12 1.99 -6.11 10.72
CA PHE A 12 1.46 -7.38 11.29
C PHE A 12 2.53 -8.25 12.00
N LYS A 13 2.16 -8.96 13.10
CA LYS A 13 2.97 -10.02 13.77
C LYS A 13 2.19 -11.33 13.95
N LYS A 14 2.46 -12.41 13.20
CA LYS A 14 1.82 -13.72 13.44
C LYS A 14 2.80 -14.74 14.02
N SER A 15 2.50 -15.27 15.21
CA SER A 15 3.13 -16.47 15.76
C SER A 15 2.42 -17.72 15.19
N SER A 16 3.18 -18.64 14.63
CA SER A 16 2.68 -19.91 14.10
C SER A 16 2.64 -21.00 15.18
N SER A 17 1.54 -21.73 15.28
CA SER A 17 1.52 -23.11 15.78
C SER A 17 0.78 -23.99 14.76
N ALA A 18 1.46 -25.02 14.25
CA ALA A 18 0.94 -25.97 13.29
C ALA A 18 0.04 -27.02 13.96
N SER A 19 -1.07 -27.40 13.32
CA SER A 19 -1.61 -28.74 13.45
C SER A 19 -2.24 -29.22 12.14
N SER A 20 -1.82 -30.40 11.72
CA SER A 20 -2.24 -31.14 10.55
C SER A 20 -3.73 -31.45 10.54
N GLY A 21 -4.40 -31.21 9.41
CA GLY A 21 -5.80 -31.59 9.21
C GLY A 21 -6.22 -31.51 7.75
N THR A 22 -5.92 -32.56 6.99
CA THR A 22 -6.40 -32.72 5.61
C THR A 22 -7.92 -32.92 5.60
N ARG A 23 -8.67 -31.93 5.11
CA ARG A 23 -10.02 -32.15 4.56
C ARG A 23 -10.23 -31.24 3.35
N ARG A 24 -10.35 -31.83 2.16
CA ARG A 24 -11.04 -31.19 1.02
C ARG A 24 -12.04 -32.17 0.40
N LYS A 25 -13.28 -31.66 0.28
CA LYS A 25 -14.41 -32.26 -0.46
C LYS A 25 -14.22 -32.04 -1.97
N SER A 26 -14.86 -32.90 -2.75
CA SER A 26 -14.71 -33.09 -4.20
C SER A 26 -15.30 -31.98 -5.08
N SER A 27 -14.87 -31.95 -6.35
CA SER A 27 -15.75 -31.76 -7.52
C SER A 27 -15.17 -32.50 -8.73
N ARG A 28 -15.97 -33.34 -9.40
CA ARG A 28 -15.68 -33.87 -10.75
C ARG A 28 -16.29 -32.90 -11.78
N PHE A 29 -15.59 -32.62 -12.87
CA PHE A 29 -16.15 -31.93 -14.04
C PHE A 29 -15.97 -32.79 -15.30
N CYS A 30 -17.06 -32.93 -16.04
CA CYS A 30 -17.17 -33.60 -17.32
C CYS A 30 -16.78 -32.61 -18.43
N ALA A 31 -15.91 -33.01 -19.36
CA ALA A 31 -15.54 -32.19 -20.51
C ALA A 31 -16.57 -32.39 -21.64
N SER A 32 -17.17 -31.29 -22.09
CA SER A 32 -17.96 -31.21 -23.32
C SER A 32 -17.22 -30.27 -24.26
N GLU A 33 -16.91 -30.75 -25.47
CA GLU A 33 -16.19 -30.00 -26.49
C GLU A 33 -16.96 -28.74 -26.91
N ARG A 34 -16.41 -27.57 -26.58
CA ARG A 34 -16.64 -26.35 -27.35
C ARG A 34 -15.31 -25.90 -27.94
N ARG A 35 -15.20 -26.00 -29.27
CA ARG A 35 -14.25 -25.19 -30.05
C ARG A 35 -14.59 -23.72 -29.81
N GLY A 36 -13.81 -23.08 -28.96
CA GLY A 36 -13.76 -21.64 -28.80
C GLY A 36 -12.29 -21.27 -28.63
N HIS A 37 -11.85 -20.29 -29.43
CA HIS A 37 -10.55 -19.63 -29.43
C HIS A 37 -9.55 -20.09 -28.36
N ILE A 38 -8.45 -20.67 -28.81
CA ILE A 38 -7.22 -20.74 -28.03
C ILE A 38 -6.76 -19.29 -27.86
N GLU A 39 -7.11 -18.66 -26.74
CA GLU A 39 -6.31 -17.53 -26.27
C GLU A 39 -4.95 -18.09 -25.89
N SER A 40 -3.92 -17.57 -26.56
CA SER A 40 -2.54 -17.93 -26.29
C SER A 40 -2.23 -17.73 -24.80
N LEU A 41 -1.68 -18.77 -24.16
CA LEU A 41 -1.13 -18.71 -22.80
C LEU A 41 0.09 -17.77 -22.70
N GLU A 42 0.49 -17.12 -23.80
CA GLU A 42 1.58 -16.13 -23.85
C GLU A 42 1.14 -14.71 -23.45
N SER A 43 -0.10 -14.50 -22.99
CA SER A 43 -0.53 -13.22 -22.41
C SER A 43 -0.31 -13.11 -20.89
N ARG A 44 0.58 -13.91 -20.29
CA ARG A 44 1.14 -13.55 -18.97
C ARG A 44 2.24 -12.49 -19.16
N SER A 45 1.83 -11.30 -19.59
CA SER A 45 2.74 -10.16 -19.60
C SER A 45 3.05 -9.73 -18.15
N LEU A 46 4.27 -10.08 -17.75
CA LEU A 46 5.28 -9.22 -17.14
C LEU A 46 4.78 -8.05 -16.27
N LEU A 47 5.25 -8.00 -15.02
CA LEU A 47 5.47 -6.81 -14.17
C LEU A 47 4.92 -5.50 -14.77
N SER A 48 3.60 -5.34 -14.75
CA SER A 48 2.97 -4.14 -15.27
C SER A 48 2.34 -3.39 -14.12
N ALA A 49 2.64 -2.10 -14.08
CA ALA A 49 1.94 -1.17 -13.23
C ALA A 49 0.43 -1.22 -13.55
N VAL A 50 -0.40 -1.08 -12.53
CA VAL A 50 -1.85 -1.13 -12.61
C VAL A 50 -2.43 0.24 -12.31
N SER A 51 -3.41 0.67 -13.10
CA SER A 51 -4.26 1.83 -12.79
C SER A 51 -5.65 1.36 -12.42
N LEU A 52 -6.15 1.79 -11.26
CA LEU A 52 -7.52 1.60 -10.80
C LEU A 52 -8.28 2.93 -10.96
N ILE A 53 -9.17 3.00 -11.95
CA ILE A 53 -9.84 4.24 -12.34
C ILE A 53 -11.31 4.19 -11.92
N GLY A 54 -11.64 4.92 -10.86
CA GLY A 54 -13.00 5.11 -10.37
C GLY A 54 -13.58 6.47 -10.70
N THR A 55 -14.84 6.70 -10.32
CA THR A 55 -15.53 7.98 -10.59
C THR A 55 -14.90 9.15 -9.84
N HIS A 56 -14.51 8.93 -8.58
CA HIS A 56 -13.94 9.96 -7.72
C HIS A 56 -12.46 9.73 -7.42
N LEU A 57 -12.00 8.48 -7.34
CA LEU A 57 -10.59 8.16 -7.07
C LEU A 57 -9.96 7.46 -8.26
N HIS A 58 -8.78 7.93 -8.66
CA HIS A 58 -7.86 7.23 -9.54
C HIS A 58 -6.62 6.84 -8.72
N LEU A 59 -6.19 5.58 -8.82
CA LEU A 59 -5.04 5.05 -8.06
C LEU A 59 -4.06 4.37 -9.02
N GLY A 60 -2.79 4.77 -8.96
CA GLY A 60 -1.68 4.18 -9.68
C GLY A 60 -0.86 3.28 -8.77
N ILE A 61 -0.59 2.06 -9.24
CA ILE A 61 0.13 1.02 -8.51
C ILE A 61 1.28 0.55 -9.38
N ASN A 62 2.52 0.64 -8.90
CA ASN A 62 3.69 0.17 -9.62
C ASN A 62 3.68 -1.37 -9.76
N ALA A 63 4.48 -1.89 -10.68
CA ALA A 63 4.69 -3.33 -10.85
C ALA A 63 5.20 -4.00 -9.56
N ASP A 64 5.95 -3.29 -8.72
CA ASP A 64 6.43 -3.77 -7.41
C ASP A 64 5.37 -3.68 -6.28
N GLY A 65 4.15 -3.20 -6.58
CA GLY A 65 3.02 -3.18 -5.67
C GLY A 65 2.97 -1.99 -4.69
N SER A 66 3.95 -1.10 -4.74
CA SER A 66 3.86 0.24 -4.14
C SER A 66 2.95 1.14 -4.99
N LEU A 67 2.49 2.26 -4.45
CA LEU A 67 1.75 3.27 -5.21
C LEU A 67 2.68 4.11 -6.08
N VAL A 68 2.07 4.89 -6.96
CA VAL A 68 2.73 5.71 -7.99
C VAL A 68 3.19 4.89 -9.19
N LEU A 69 2.67 5.23 -10.36
CA LEU A 69 3.11 4.64 -11.62
C LEU A 69 4.59 4.98 -11.92
N PRO A 70 5.32 4.14 -12.68
CA PRO A 70 6.74 4.35 -12.95
C PRO A 70 7.10 5.70 -13.59
N ASP A 71 6.16 6.29 -14.34
CA ASP A 71 6.30 7.58 -15.01
C ASP A 71 5.81 8.76 -14.14
N SER A 72 5.47 8.51 -12.87
CA SER A 72 4.88 9.48 -11.94
C SER A 72 3.58 10.13 -12.43
N SER A 73 2.90 9.55 -13.41
CA SER A 73 1.69 10.15 -13.99
C SER A 73 0.45 10.02 -13.08
N LEU A 74 0.46 9.06 -12.15
CA LEU A 74 -0.63 8.80 -11.23
C LEU A 74 -0.13 8.10 -9.96
N GLY A 75 -0.46 8.66 -8.80
CA GLY A 75 -0.28 8.09 -7.47
C GLY A 75 -1.66 7.83 -6.86
N ALA A 76 -2.24 8.85 -6.23
CA ALA A 76 -3.64 8.84 -5.80
C ALA A 76 -4.28 10.20 -6.11
N ARG A 77 -5.27 10.23 -7.01
CA ARG A 77 -5.94 11.47 -7.41
C ARG A 77 -7.44 11.40 -7.12
N PHE A 78 -7.94 12.36 -6.34
CA PHE A 78 -9.33 12.39 -5.91
C PHE A 78 -10.10 13.60 -6.47
N GLY A 79 -11.37 13.39 -6.85
CA GLY A 79 -12.33 14.44 -7.22
C GLY A 79 -11.98 15.23 -8.49
N GLY A 80 -11.14 14.68 -9.37
CA GLY A 80 -10.55 15.43 -10.50
C GLY A 80 -9.56 16.51 -10.05
N GLY A 81 -9.20 16.53 -8.76
CA GLY A 81 -8.22 17.41 -8.17
C GLY A 81 -6.78 16.96 -8.41
N ARG A 82 -5.88 17.42 -7.54
CA ARG A 82 -4.46 17.08 -7.61
C ARG A 82 -4.21 15.66 -7.08
N ASP A 83 -3.09 15.10 -7.52
CA ASP A 83 -2.59 13.84 -6.97
C ASP A 83 -1.92 14.10 -5.63
N PHE A 84 -2.02 13.13 -4.71
CA PHE A 84 -1.39 13.21 -3.40
C PHE A 84 0.09 12.81 -3.41
N PHE A 85 0.49 11.85 -4.25
CA PHE A 85 1.81 11.20 -4.14
C PHE A 85 2.75 11.43 -5.32
N THR A 86 2.31 12.16 -6.36
CA THR A 86 3.15 12.48 -7.54
C THR A 86 3.76 13.88 -7.58
N PRO A 87 3.29 14.89 -6.84
CA PRO A 87 4.04 16.13 -6.72
C PRO A 87 5.37 15.96 -5.95
N GLY A 88 6.21 17.00 -5.99
CA GLY A 88 7.44 17.06 -5.19
C GLY A 88 8.42 15.92 -5.47
N THR A 89 8.72 15.11 -4.45
CA THR A 89 9.57 13.92 -4.59
C THR A 89 8.75 12.65 -4.37
N PRO A 90 8.11 12.12 -5.43
CA PRO A 90 7.16 11.03 -5.29
C PRO A 90 7.71 9.84 -4.50
N LEU A 91 6.93 9.42 -3.51
CA LEU A 91 7.27 8.28 -2.69
C LEU A 91 6.02 7.63 -2.09
N GLU A 92 5.77 6.39 -2.46
CA GLU A 92 5.03 5.46 -1.61
C GLU A 92 5.83 4.18 -1.54
N SER A 93 5.85 3.54 -0.38
CA SER A 93 6.50 2.27 -0.24
C SER A 93 5.86 1.38 0.79
N PHE A 94 6.10 0.08 0.61
CA PHE A 94 5.89 -0.87 1.67
C PHE A 94 7.16 -1.65 1.99
N SER A 95 7.35 -1.97 3.27
CA SER A 95 8.49 -2.74 3.74
C SER A 95 8.08 -3.95 4.57
N ILE A 96 8.91 -4.98 4.58
CA ILE A 96 8.75 -6.18 5.41
C ILE A 96 10.06 -6.39 6.15
N SER A 97 10.00 -6.51 7.48
CA SER A 97 11.11 -7.04 8.26
C SER A 97 10.93 -8.53 8.53
N ALA A 98 12.04 -9.26 8.46
CA ALA A 98 12.12 -10.67 8.82
C ALA A 98 13.55 -11.03 9.24
N ASN A 99 13.70 -11.73 10.37
CA ASN A 99 14.99 -12.16 10.93
C ASN A 99 16.01 -11.02 11.08
N GLY A 100 15.54 -9.82 11.42
CA GLY A 100 16.38 -8.63 11.61
C GLY A 100 16.79 -7.90 10.32
N ASN A 101 16.39 -8.41 9.15
CA ASN A 101 16.56 -7.70 7.88
C ASN A 101 15.27 -6.98 7.48
N THR A 102 15.41 -5.93 6.67
CA THR A 102 14.29 -5.17 6.10
C THR A 102 14.37 -5.17 4.59
N TYR A 103 13.23 -5.38 3.94
CA TYR A 103 13.05 -5.38 2.49
C TYR A 103 11.99 -4.36 2.14
N THR A 104 12.22 -3.53 1.13
CA THR A 104 11.32 -2.43 0.74
C THR A 104 11.03 -2.46 -0.75
N ASN A 105 9.77 -2.22 -1.11
CA ASN A 105 9.34 -1.82 -2.45
C ASN A 105 8.83 -0.38 -2.39
N ALA A 106 9.50 0.53 -3.11
CA ALA A 106 9.27 1.97 -3.08
C ALA A 106 9.30 2.52 -4.51
N SER A 107 8.28 3.28 -4.88
CA SER A 107 8.11 3.86 -6.21
C SER A 107 7.82 5.35 -6.15
N PRO A 108 8.16 6.10 -7.21
CA PRO A 108 8.98 5.73 -8.37
C PRO A 108 10.47 5.85 -8.08
N SER A 109 10.83 6.51 -6.97
CA SER A 109 12.20 6.69 -6.52
C SER A 109 12.45 5.81 -5.29
N GLY A 110 13.09 4.65 -5.49
CA GLY A 110 13.22 3.67 -4.41
C GLY A 110 13.80 2.33 -4.84
N SER A 111 13.79 1.37 -3.91
CA SER A 111 14.21 -0.01 -4.18
C SER A 111 12.99 -0.89 -4.40
N SER A 112 13.11 -1.93 -5.23
CA SER A 112 12.10 -2.99 -5.37
C SER A 112 12.70 -4.34 -4.92
N GLN A 113 12.83 -4.53 -3.61
CA GLN A 113 13.54 -5.66 -3.00
C GLN A 113 12.65 -6.89 -2.72
N ILE A 114 11.33 -6.72 -2.74
CA ILE A 114 10.36 -7.78 -2.50
C ILE A 114 9.84 -8.23 -3.86
N PRO A 115 10.25 -9.41 -4.37
CA PRO A 115 9.79 -9.91 -5.65
C PRO A 115 8.29 -10.21 -5.58
N VAL A 116 7.50 -9.47 -6.35
CA VAL A 116 6.04 -9.62 -6.43
C VAL A 116 5.57 -9.57 -7.87
N THR A 117 4.36 -10.10 -8.09
CA THR A 117 3.57 -9.87 -9.28
C THR A 117 2.36 -9.04 -8.89
N THR A 118 2.19 -7.91 -9.56
CA THR A 118 1.00 -7.06 -9.45
C THR A 118 0.02 -7.40 -10.57
N THR A 119 -1.28 -7.50 -10.26
CA THR A 119 -2.31 -7.89 -11.23
C THR A 119 -3.60 -7.16 -10.94
N ASN A 120 -4.22 -6.57 -11.97
CA ASN A 120 -5.57 -6.03 -11.84
C ASN A 120 -6.59 -7.17 -11.70
N ILE A 121 -7.36 -7.16 -10.61
CA ILE A 121 -8.40 -8.17 -10.31
C ILE A 121 -9.76 -7.50 -10.09
N SER A 122 -9.97 -6.33 -10.69
CA SER A 122 -11.22 -5.58 -10.60
C SER A 122 -12.38 -6.40 -11.16
N SER A 123 -13.54 -6.30 -10.51
CA SER A 123 -14.74 -7.03 -10.92
C SER A 123 -16.00 -6.31 -10.44
N GLY A 124 -16.96 -6.11 -11.35
CA GLY A 124 -18.18 -5.35 -11.06
C GLY A 124 -17.86 -3.92 -10.60
N GLY A 125 -18.48 -3.48 -9.50
CA GLY A 125 -18.25 -2.16 -8.91
C GLY A 125 -17.02 -2.06 -7.99
N GLN A 126 -16.25 -3.15 -7.84
CA GLN A 126 -15.04 -3.21 -7.03
C GLN A 126 -13.82 -3.03 -7.93
N LEU A 127 -13.03 -1.99 -7.66
CA LEU A 127 -11.71 -1.80 -8.24
C LEU A 127 -10.68 -2.40 -7.30
N SER A 128 -9.76 -3.20 -7.84
CA SER A 128 -8.82 -3.97 -7.02
C SER A 128 -7.58 -4.41 -7.79
N ALA A 129 -6.45 -4.44 -7.09
CA ALA A 129 -5.21 -5.06 -7.54
C ALA A 129 -4.71 -6.08 -6.50
N SER A 130 -4.16 -7.19 -6.98
CA SER A 130 -3.48 -8.20 -6.18
C SER A 130 -1.97 -8.07 -6.36
N VAL A 131 -1.24 -8.14 -5.26
CA VAL A 131 0.22 -8.09 -5.19
C VAL A 131 0.68 -9.34 -4.46
N ILE A 132 1.20 -10.32 -5.21
CA ILE A 132 1.56 -11.64 -4.70
C ILE A 132 3.05 -11.89 -4.87
N GLY A 133 3.74 -12.32 -3.81
CA GLY A 133 5.15 -12.64 -3.88
C GLY A 133 5.67 -13.39 -2.67
N SER A 134 6.99 -13.37 -2.50
CA SER A 134 7.64 -13.97 -1.34
C SER A 134 9.01 -13.36 -1.08
N ILE A 135 9.38 -13.24 0.19
CA ILE A 135 10.69 -12.76 0.61
C ILE A 135 11.06 -13.38 1.97
N ALA A 136 12.32 -13.75 2.17
CA ALA A 136 12.85 -14.21 3.46
C ALA A 136 12.03 -15.33 4.17
N GLY A 137 11.45 -16.27 3.41
CA GLY A 137 10.61 -17.34 3.95
C GLY A 137 9.18 -16.94 4.30
N LEU A 138 8.76 -15.72 3.95
CA LEU A 138 7.39 -15.23 4.03
C LEU A 138 6.77 -15.20 2.63
N SER A 139 5.58 -15.79 2.48
CA SER A 139 4.69 -15.47 1.36
C SER A 139 3.97 -14.16 1.66
N VAL A 140 3.90 -13.30 0.65
CA VAL A 140 3.24 -11.99 0.68
C VAL A 140 1.98 -12.08 -0.18
N ASN A 141 0.82 -11.81 0.42
CA ASN A 141 -0.43 -11.65 -0.31
C ASN A 141 -1.06 -10.32 0.09
N ARG A 142 -1.00 -9.34 -0.81
CA ARG A 142 -1.53 -7.99 -0.63
C ARG A 142 -2.65 -7.75 -1.64
N THR A 143 -3.72 -7.12 -1.19
CA THR A 143 -4.82 -6.62 -2.03
C THR A 143 -5.03 -5.15 -1.75
N ILE A 144 -5.12 -4.35 -2.80
CA ILE A 144 -5.39 -2.90 -2.75
C ILE A 144 -6.73 -2.69 -3.44
N SER A 145 -7.75 -2.21 -2.72
CA SER A 145 -9.10 -2.19 -3.27
C SER A 145 -10.00 -1.08 -2.74
N PHE A 146 -10.93 -0.64 -3.58
CA PHE A 146 -12.03 0.25 -3.21
C PHE A 146 -13.25 0.05 -4.11
N LYS A 147 -14.45 0.35 -3.60
CA LYS A 147 -15.63 0.43 -4.46
C LYS A 147 -15.85 1.86 -4.89
N ASN A 148 -16.36 2.05 -6.11
CA ASN A 148 -16.80 3.38 -6.54
C ASN A 148 -17.85 3.99 -5.60
N SER A 149 -18.69 3.15 -4.98
CA SER A 149 -19.70 3.58 -4.01
C SER A 149 -19.11 4.05 -2.67
N ASP A 150 -17.87 3.68 -2.36
CA ASP A 150 -17.22 4.07 -1.10
C ASP A 150 -16.66 5.50 -1.19
N PHE A 151 -16.65 6.08 -2.40
CA PHE A 151 -16.22 7.45 -2.65
C PHE A 151 -17.37 8.33 -3.15
N ASN A 152 -17.49 9.50 -2.56
CA ASN A 152 -18.34 10.60 -3.03
C ASN A 152 -17.51 11.89 -3.10
N SER A 153 -18.14 13.06 -3.30
CA SER A 153 -17.44 14.35 -3.37
C SER A 153 -16.76 14.79 -2.06
N SER A 154 -17.11 14.18 -0.93
CA SER A 154 -16.57 14.50 0.41
C SER A 154 -15.44 13.57 0.85
N GLY A 155 -15.21 12.45 0.15
CA GLY A 155 -14.11 11.53 0.44
C GLY A 155 -14.49 10.07 0.26
N GLY A 156 -13.62 9.19 0.75
CA GLY A 156 -13.76 7.73 0.76
C GLY A 156 -12.47 7.08 1.28
N PHE A 157 -12.36 5.76 1.14
CA PHE A 157 -11.19 5.01 1.60
C PHE A 157 -10.76 3.92 0.62
N VAL A 158 -9.46 3.69 0.53
CA VAL A 158 -8.87 2.51 -0.10
C VAL A 158 -8.48 1.53 1.00
N THR A 159 -8.82 0.26 0.82
CA THR A 159 -8.44 -0.80 1.75
C THR A 159 -7.22 -1.54 1.24
N PHE A 160 -6.18 -1.57 2.08
CA PHE A 160 -4.99 -2.38 1.90
C PHE A 160 -5.08 -3.59 2.82
N THR A 161 -5.12 -4.79 2.26
CA THR A 161 -5.11 -6.04 3.02
C THR A 161 -3.83 -6.79 2.70
N THR A 162 -2.87 -6.79 3.63
CA THR A 162 -1.63 -7.56 3.50
C THR A 162 -1.64 -8.75 4.45
N THR A 163 -1.34 -9.94 3.94
CA THR A 163 -1.14 -11.17 4.71
C THR A 163 0.28 -11.67 4.49
N LEU A 164 1.03 -11.78 5.58
CA LEU A 164 2.34 -12.44 5.61
C LEU A 164 2.18 -13.85 6.17
N THR A 165 2.65 -14.86 5.44
CA THR A 165 2.57 -16.26 5.85
C THR A 165 3.96 -16.88 5.88
N ASN A 166 4.39 -17.39 7.03
CA ASN A 166 5.60 -18.21 7.11
C ASN A 166 5.40 -19.47 6.24
N SER A 167 6.19 -19.58 5.18
CA SER A 167 6.16 -20.70 4.23
C SER A 167 7.24 -21.74 4.52
N THR A 168 7.96 -21.59 5.63
CA THR A 168 9.04 -22.49 6.05
C THR A 168 8.62 -23.36 7.24
N GLY A 169 9.44 -24.37 7.56
CA GLY A 169 9.29 -25.17 8.78
C GLY A 169 9.93 -24.54 10.03
N ALA A 170 10.65 -23.42 9.88
CA ALA A 170 11.38 -22.76 10.96
C ALA A 170 10.62 -21.52 11.47
N THR A 171 10.87 -21.11 12.72
CA THR A 171 10.35 -19.83 13.23
C THR A 171 11.04 -18.67 12.52
N ILE A 172 10.26 -17.71 12.04
CA ILE A 172 10.76 -16.42 11.53
C ILE A 172 10.57 -15.38 12.65
N SER A 173 11.68 -14.77 13.07
CA SER A 173 11.71 -13.76 14.12
C SER A 173 11.57 -12.35 13.53
N ASN A 174 11.27 -11.36 14.38
CA ASN A 174 11.24 -9.94 14.00
C ASN A 174 10.43 -9.64 12.74
N VAL A 175 9.24 -10.27 12.63
CA VAL A 175 8.32 -10.06 11.51
C VAL A 175 7.51 -8.80 11.74
N ALA A 176 7.56 -7.92 10.75
CA ALA A 176 6.96 -6.60 10.77
C ALA A 176 6.63 -6.18 9.32
N PHE A 177 5.56 -5.42 9.10
CA PHE A 177 5.16 -4.90 7.77
C PHE A 177 5.05 -3.38 7.86
N LEU A 178 5.33 -2.61 6.84
CA LEU A 178 5.27 -1.16 6.96
C LEU A 178 4.69 -0.64 5.68
N GLU A 179 3.45 -0.16 5.68
CA GLU A 179 3.02 0.84 4.68
C GLU A 179 3.73 2.16 4.95
N ASN A 180 3.96 3.02 3.97
CA ASN A 180 4.52 4.36 4.11
C ASN A 180 4.25 5.15 2.79
N GLY A 181 3.95 6.46 2.81
CA GLY A 181 3.78 7.28 1.60
C GLY A 181 3.74 8.77 1.86
N ASP A 182 4.32 9.55 0.95
CA ASP A 182 4.66 10.97 0.97
C ASP A 182 3.64 11.86 0.26
N PRO A 183 2.70 12.48 1.01
CA PRO A 183 1.74 13.38 0.42
C PRO A 183 2.37 14.75 0.19
N ASP A 184 2.42 15.18 -1.07
CA ASP A 184 2.94 16.47 -1.51
C ASP A 184 1.86 17.29 -2.24
N GLN A 185 0.59 17.18 -1.83
CA GLN A 185 -0.53 17.79 -2.56
C GLN A 185 -0.57 19.34 -2.53
N ASP A 186 0.34 19.99 -1.80
CA ASP A 186 0.57 21.44 -1.83
C ASP A 186 1.60 21.82 -2.93
N LEU A 187 1.18 22.23 -4.13
CA LEU A 187 2.17 22.59 -5.17
C LEU A 187 2.91 23.90 -4.95
N ALA A 188 2.47 24.76 -4.02
CA ALA A 188 3.14 26.03 -3.80
C ALA A 188 4.42 25.85 -2.98
N SER A 189 4.40 24.93 -2.02
CA SER A 189 5.49 24.70 -1.08
C SER A 189 5.96 23.25 -0.98
N TYR A 190 5.14 22.30 -1.41
CA TYR A 190 5.17 20.86 -1.08
C TYR A 190 5.11 20.57 0.41
N ALA A 191 4.72 21.55 1.23
CA ALA A 191 4.61 21.35 2.66
C ALA A 191 3.28 20.67 3.01
N THR A 192 3.34 19.69 3.92
CA THR A 192 2.16 19.14 4.56
C THR A 192 2.23 19.32 6.07
N LEU A 193 1.05 19.45 6.67
CA LEU A 193 0.84 19.41 8.11
C LEU A 193 0.41 18.01 8.46
N ASN A 194 1.33 17.26 9.06
CA ASN A 194 1.15 15.86 9.41
C ASN A 194 0.78 15.78 10.89
N ASP A 195 -0.19 14.94 11.25
CA ASP A 195 -0.59 14.78 12.64
C ASP A 195 -1.19 13.40 12.90
N VAL A 196 -0.98 12.87 14.10
CA VAL A 196 -1.64 11.66 14.57
C VAL A 196 -2.95 12.06 15.22
N VAL A 197 -4.04 11.51 14.70
CA VAL A 197 -5.41 11.88 15.03
C VAL A 197 -6.24 10.63 15.36
N VAL A 198 -7.51 10.85 15.73
CA VAL A 198 -8.45 9.76 16.08
C VAL A 198 -7.89 8.88 17.20
N GLY A 199 -7.39 9.51 18.27
CA GLY A 199 -6.92 8.79 19.46
C GLY A 199 -5.67 7.92 19.24
N GLY A 200 -4.88 8.18 18.20
CA GLY A 200 -3.68 7.40 17.90
C GLY A 200 -3.86 6.32 16.83
N ASP A 201 -4.99 6.28 16.13
CA ASP A 201 -5.31 5.22 15.16
C ASP A 201 -5.16 5.63 13.69
N PHE A 202 -4.96 6.92 13.43
CA PHE A 202 -4.91 7.48 12.09
C PHE A 202 -3.87 8.60 12.03
N VAL A 203 -3.04 8.64 10.98
CA VAL A 203 -2.18 9.79 10.70
C VAL A 203 -2.65 10.46 9.43
N ARG A 204 -2.68 11.80 9.44
CA ARG A 204 -3.27 12.63 8.39
C ARG A 204 -2.28 13.68 7.93
N ALA A 205 -2.15 13.81 6.61
CA ALA A 205 -1.45 14.89 5.93
C ALA A 205 -2.43 15.92 5.37
N THR A 206 -2.19 17.19 5.65
CA THR A 206 -2.99 18.32 5.18
C THR A 206 -2.11 19.32 4.43
N ALA A 207 -2.49 19.68 3.20
CA ALA A 207 -1.80 20.74 2.48
C ALA A 207 -2.38 22.11 2.86
N PRO A 208 -1.66 22.96 3.61
CA PRO A 208 -2.22 24.17 4.20
C PRO A 208 -2.57 25.23 3.15
N SER A 209 -1.90 25.25 2.00
CA SER A 209 -2.17 26.23 0.94
C SER A 209 -2.90 25.63 -0.27
N SER A 210 -3.30 24.36 -0.21
CA SER A 210 -4.06 23.74 -1.29
C SER A 210 -5.48 24.32 -1.39
N PRO A 211 -5.89 24.86 -2.56
CA PRO A 211 -7.25 25.37 -2.76
C PRO A 211 -8.34 24.30 -2.61
N SER A 212 -8.00 23.02 -2.71
CA SER A 212 -8.97 21.93 -2.58
C SER A 212 -9.34 21.62 -1.13
N GLY A 213 -8.51 22.03 -0.16
CA GLY A 213 -8.67 21.66 1.26
C GLY A 213 -8.64 20.15 1.52
N LEU A 214 -8.20 19.33 0.56
CA LEU A 214 -8.19 17.88 0.68
C LEU A 214 -7.06 17.41 1.60
N THR A 215 -7.38 16.42 2.42
CA THR A 215 -6.44 15.69 3.27
C THR A 215 -6.35 14.24 2.82
N VAL A 216 -5.19 13.62 3.02
CA VAL A 216 -5.02 12.17 2.90
C VAL A 216 -4.49 11.63 4.21
N GLY A 217 -4.71 10.36 4.49
CA GLY A 217 -4.13 9.70 5.65
C GLY A 217 -4.30 8.21 5.55
N LEU A 218 -3.62 7.48 6.43
CA LEU A 218 -3.82 6.05 6.60
C LEU A 218 -3.98 5.72 8.08
N GLY A 219 -4.68 4.62 8.29
CA GLY A 219 -4.89 4.01 9.59
C GLY A 219 -5.12 2.51 9.41
N SER A 220 -5.46 1.85 10.52
CA SER A 220 -5.55 0.41 10.57
C SER A 220 -6.66 -0.08 11.50
N PHE A 221 -7.44 -1.06 11.04
CA PHE A 221 -8.35 -1.81 11.92
C PHE A 221 -7.67 -2.94 12.73
N ASP A 222 -6.38 -3.20 12.51
CA ASP A 222 -5.64 -4.18 13.31
C ASP A 222 -5.14 -3.56 14.61
N PRO A 223 -5.49 -4.16 15.77
CA PRO A 223 -5.19 -3.60 17.09
C PRO A 223 -3.69 -3.59 17.44
N ARG A 224 -2.82 -4.15 16.59
CA ARG A 224 -1.36 -4.11 16.77
C ARG A 224 -0.70 -2.96 16.02
N ALA A 225 -1.48 -2.16 15.28
CA ALA A 225 -0.93 -1.09 14.49
C ALA A 225 -0.36 0.03 15.38
N VAL A 226 0.70 0.65 14.89
CA VAL A 226 1.26 1.89 15.40
C VAL A 226 1.27 2.85 14.22
N VAL A 227 0.69 4.03 14.39
CA VAL A 227 0.76 5.12 13.42
C VAL A 227 1.77 6.14 13.90
N SER A 228 2.33 6.91 12.97
CA SER A 228 3.36 7.89 13.26
C SER A 228 3.45 8.89 12.11
N ALA A 229 3.74 10.15 12.44
CA ALA A 229 4.10 11.20 11.49
C ALA A 229 5.64 11.29 11.43
N GLU A 230 6.22 10.43 10.60
CA GLU A 230 7.67 10.18 10.55
C GLU A 230 8.39 10.88 9.40
N GLY A 231 9.72 10.74 9.48
CA GLY A 231 10.69 11.06 8.47
C GLY A 231 10.46 10.54 7.01
N PHE A 232 11.20 11.11 6.03
CA PHE A 232 10.80 11.09 4.61
C PHE A 232 10.81 9.72 4.04
N PHE A 233 11.94 9.06 4.25
CA PHE A 233 12.21 7.75 3.73
C PHE A 233 12.57 6.86 4.89
N VAL A 234 11.57 6.50 5.71
CA VAL A 234 11.79 5.48 6.75
C VAL A 234 11.30 4.12 6.29
N THR A 235 12.23 3.21 6.10
CA THR A 235 12.02 1.87 5.55
C THR A 235 12.01 0.81 6.62
N ASN A 236 12.71 1.05 7.74
CA ASN A 236 12.73 0.12 8.84
C ASN A 236 11.41 0.21 9.63
N PRO A 237 10.62 -0.85 9.62
CA PRO A 237 9.38 -0.90 10.37
C PRO A 237 9.62 -0.65 11.90
N PHE A 238 10.72 -1.15 12.46
CA PHE A 238 10.97 -1.08 13.91
C PHE A 238 11.28 0.32 14.43
N ASP A 239 11.69 1.26 13.58
CA ASP A 239 11.88 2.65 13.97
C ASP A 239 10.55 3.23 14.49
N VAL A 240 9.46 2.88 13.81
CA VAL A 240 8.10 3.36 14.10
C VAL A 240 7.44 2.63 15.25
N ILE A 241 7.65 1.32 15.37
CA ILE A 241 7.14 0.57 16.55
C ILE A 241 7.79 1.07 17.84
N ASN A 242 9.09 1.32 17.80
CA ASN A 242 9.85 1.60 19.01
C ASN A 242 9.84 3.08 19.37
N SER A 243 9.63 3.98 18.41
CA SER A 243 9.72 5.43 18.62
C SER A 243 8.76 6.19 17.71
N PRO A 244 7.43 5.98 17.83
CA PRO A 244 6.47 6.72 17.04
C PRO A 244 6.51 8.21 17.39
N VAL A 245 6.36 9.03 16.37
CA VAL A 245 6.28 10.49 16.40
C VAL A 245 4.81 10.90 16.28
N ASP A 246 4.36 11.63 17.28
CA ASP A 246 3.08 12.32 17.31
C ASP A 246 3.35 13.83 17.47
N PRO A 247 3.01 14.66 16.46
CA PRO A 247 3.14 16.11 16.54
C PRO A 247 2.22 16.74 17.59
N ASN A 248 1.25 16.00 18.13
CA ASN A 248 0.29 16.44 19.14
C ASN A 248 -0.46 17.71 18.72
N GLY A 249 -0.90 17.76 17.47
CA GLY A 249 -1.59 18.92 16.89
C GLY A 249 -0.67 20.09 16.53
N ALA A 250 0.65 19.94 16.67
CA ALA A 250 1.59 20.90 16.10
C ALA A 250 1.49 20.87 14.57
N LEU A 251 1.28 22.05 13.98
CA LEU A 251 1.24 22.23 12.53
C LEU A 251 2.66 22.50 12.03
N GLU A 252 3.51 21.47 12.10
CA GLU A 252 4.85 21.51 11.52
C GLU A 252 4.91 20.66 10.25
N ASP A 253 5.74 21.10 9.31
CA ASP A 253 6.21 20.27 8.19
C ASP A 253 7.23 19.29 8.78
N ILE A 254 6.78 18.05 8.97
CA ILE A 254 7.50 16.97 9.68
C ILE A 254 7.73 15.82 8.76
#